data_AF-N1MUL4-F1
#
_entry.id   AF-N1MUL4-F1
#
_cell.length_a   1.000
_cell.length_b   1.000
_cell.length_c   1.000
_cell.angle_alpha   90.00
_cell.angle_beta   90.00
_cell.angle_gamma   90.00
#
_symmetry.space_group_name_H-M   'P 1'
#
loop_
_entity.id
_entity.type
_entity.pdbx_description
1 polymer ?
#
loop_
_entity_poly.entity_id
_entity_poly.type
_entity_poly.pdbx_seq_one_letter_code
_entity_poly.pdbx_strand_id
1 'polypeptide(L)'
;MSPTSRRWIRIAFAGPGAVIVALVMMAGMALWLPGGAAGIDNLILPLVLVPLVWAGLFFHACLDRRLGRVAIVAGGLFLIHGGLIAQKFAQAQPAATESHR
;
A
#
# COMPACT_ATOMS: atom_id res chain seq x y z
N MET A 1 -3.35 24.19 -11.50
CA MET A 1 -3.16 24.06 -10.03
C MET A 1 -2.34 25.22 -9.54
N SER A 2 -2.77 25.89 -8.46
CA SER A 2 -1.99 26.97 -7.84
C SER A 2 -0.70 26.43 -7.19
N PRO A 3 0.33 27.27 -7.00
CA PRO A 3 1.56 26.89 -6.29
C PRO A 3 1.28 26.36 -4.88
N THR A 4 0.34 26.99 -4.18
CA THR A 4 -0.09 26.60 -2.83
C THR A 4 -0.73 25.21 -2.82
N SER A 5 -1.60 24.91 -3.79
CA SER A 5 -2.20 23.58 -3.95
C SER A 5 -1.14 22.50 -4.20
N ARG A 6 -0.15 22.77 -5.07
CA ARG A 6 0.96 21.84 -5.31
C ARG A 6 1.76 21.54 -4.04
N ARG A 7 2.01 22.55 -3.21
CA ARG A 7 2.75 22.40 -1.95
C ARG A 7 2.01 21.49 -0.97
N TRP A 8 0.70 21.72 -0.77
CA TRP A 8 -0.11 20.91 0.12
C TRP A 8 -0.21 19.45 -0.33
N ILE A 9 -0.34 19.21 -1.64
CA ILE A 9 -0.36 17.85 -2.16
C ILE A 9 0.99 17.15 -1.91
N ARG A 10 2.12 17.85 -2.07
CA ARG A 10 3.43 17.27 -1.70
C ARG A 10 3.50 16.91 -0.23
N ILE A 11 3.04 17.78 0.66
CA ILE A 11 3.03 17.52 2.11
C ILE A 11 2.17 16.29 2.41
N ALA A 12 0.99 16.18 1.79
CA ALA A 12 0.10 15.04 1.97
C ALA A 12 0.75 13.72 1.51
N PHE A 13 1.37 13.70 0.31
CA PHE A 13 2.03 12.49 -0.21
C PHE A 13 3.33 12.15 0.52
N ALA A 14 4.13 13.14 0.93
CA ALA A 14 5.36 12.90 1.66
C ALA A 14 5.09 12.46 3.11
N GLY A 15 4.09 13.01 3.78
CA GLY A 15 3.78 12.65 5.17
C GLY A 15 2.83 11.46 5.27
N PRO A 16 1.54 11.70 5.61
CA PRO A 16 0.59 10.62 5.91
C PRO A 16 0.33 9.71 4.70
N GLY A 17 0.36 10.23 3.49
CA GLY A 17 0.13 9.44 2.27
C GLY A 17 1.17 8.33 2.08
N ALA A 18 2.46 8.64 2.21
CA ALA A 18 3.52 7.65 2.11
C ALA A 18 3.38 6.54 3.16
N VAL A 19 3.00 6.89 4.39
CA VAL A 19 2.79 5.92 5.48
C VAL A 19 1.61 5.00 5.14
N ILE A 20 0.47 5.56 4.75
CA ILE A 20 -0.73 4.78 4.40
C ILE A 20 -0.42 3.82 3.25
N VAL A 21 0.24 4.28 2.18
CA VAL A 21 0.59 3.44 1.04
C VAL A 21 1.57 2.34 1.47
N ALA A 22 2.57 2.64 2.30
CA ALA A 22 3.51 1.62 2.80
C ALA A 22 2.81 0.54 3.65
N LEU A 23 1.83 0.92 4.49
CA LEU A 23 1.06 -0.03 5.28
C LEU A 23 0.14 -0.90 4.42
N VAL A 24 -0.54 -0.32 3.43
CA VAL A 24 -1.33 -1.07 2.45
C VAL A 24 -0.44 -2.02 1.66
N MET A 25 0.77 -1.60 1.32
CA MET A 25 1.74 -2.46 0.67
C MET A 25 2.17 -3.62 1.55
N MET A 26 2.46 -3.38 2.83
CA MET A 26 2.79 -4.46 3.79
C MET A 26 1.66 -5.50 3.86
N ALA A 27 0.42 -5.03 4.03
CA ALA A 27 -0.74 -5.91 4.11
C ALA A 27 -0.99 -6.69 2.81
N GLY A 28 -0.85 -6.04 1.65
CA GLY A 28 -1.01 -6.70 0.36
C GLY A 28 0.10 -7.71 0.05
N MET A 29 1.34 -7.44 0.46
CA MET A 29 2.48 -8.35 0.30
C MET A 29 2.29 -9.68 1.04
N ALA A 30 1.68 -9.64 2.22
CA ALA A 30 1.39 -10.85 3.00
C ALA A 30 0.47 -11.84 2.26
N LEU A 31 -0.28 -11.40 1.23
CA LEU A 31 -1.22 -12.24 0.50
C LEU A 31 -0.61 -13.06 -0.64
N TRP A 32 0.56 -12.66 -1.15
CA TRP A 32 1.20 -13.31 -2.30
C TRP A 32 2.61 -13.81 -2.01
N LEU A 33 3.23 -13.40 -0.90
CA LEU A 33 4.46 -14.01 -0.42
C LEU A 33 4.18 -15.45 0.02
N PRO A 34 5.05 -16.43 -0.32
CA PRO A 34 4.88 -17.80 0.13
C PRO A 34 4.93 -17.83 1.66
N GLY A 35 4.16 -18.73 2.29
CA GLY A 35 4.21 -18.93 3.73
C GLY A 35 5.58 -19.44 4.20
N GLY A 36 5.92 -19.15 5.46
CA GLY A 36 7.13 -19.67 6.09
C GLY A 36 7.02 -21.17 6.41
N ALA A 37 8.14 -21.82 6.69
CA ALA A 37 8.18 -23.25 7.03
C ALA A 37 7.31 -23.63 8.26
N ALA A 38 6.93 -22.65 9.08
CA ALA A 38 6.04 -22.80 10.23
C ALA A 38 4.53 -22.78 9.86
N GLY A 39 4.17 -22.65 8.58
CA GLY A 39 2.77 -22.59 8.14
C GLY A 39 2.06 -21.25 8.44
N ILE A 40 2.83 -20.20 8.78
CA ILE A 40 2.34 -18.83 9.00
C ILE A 40 2.71 -17.96 7.80
N ASP A 41 1.84 -17.01 7.44
CA ASP A 41 2.12 -16.00 6.42
C ASP A 41 3.44 -15.27 6.73
N ASN A 42 4.32 -15.10 5.73
CA ASN A 42 5.63 -14.48 5.90
C ASN A 42 5.51 -12.95 6.09
N LEU A 43 5.15 -12.51 7.30
CA LEU A 43 4.99 -11.10 7.67
C LEU A 43 6.32 -10.38 7.91
N ILE A 44 7.39 -11.12 8.24
CA ILE A 44 8.70 -10.53 8.60
C ILE A 44 9.25 -9.70 7.44
N LEU A 45 9.25 -10.24 6.22
CA LEU A 45 9.78 -9.53 5.05
C LEU A 45 9.00 -8.24 4.76
N PRO A 46 7.65 -8.25 4.62
CA PRO A 46 6.86 -7.03 4.50
C PRO A 46 7.12 -6.01 5.61
N LEU A 47 7.21 -6.46 6.86
CA LEU A 47 7.41 -5.60 8.03
C LEU A 47 8.77 -4.90 7.98
N VAL A 48 9.84 -5.63 7.64
CA VAL A 48 11.19 -5.06 7.46
C VAL A 48 11.24 -4.11 6.26
N LEU A 49 10.44 -4.35 5.22
CA LEU A 49 10.36 -3.49 4.04
C LEU A 49 9.57 -2.20 4.27
N VAL A 50 8.65 -2.12 5.25
CA VAL A 50 7.86 -0.92 5.53
C VAL A 50 8.70 0.36 5.59
N PRO A 51 9.77 0.46 6.42
CA PRO A 51 10.57 1.68 6.49
C PRO A 51 11.24 2.04 5.16
N LEU A 52 11.67 1.03 4.38
CA LEU A 52 12.26 1.23 3.06
C LEU A 52 11.23 1.75 2.04
N VAL A 53 10.05 1.14 2.00
CA VAL A 53 8.96 1.56 1.12
C VAL A 53 8.50 2.96 1.48
N TRP A 54 8.28 3.23 2.77
CA TRP A 54 7.93 4.56 3.27
C TRP A 54 8.98 5.60 2.89
N ALA A 55 10.27 5.33 3.17
CA ALA A 55 11.35 6.27 2.86
C ALA A 55 11.43 6.51 1.35
N GLY A 56 11.32 5.45 0.53
CA GLY A 56 11.28 5.57 -0.93
C GLY A 56 10.14 6.46 -1.42
N LEU A 57 8.92 6.27 -0.90
CA LEU A 57 7.76 7.09 -1.23
C LEU A 57 7.89 8.54 -0.74
N PHE A 58 8.43 8.73 0.47
CA PHE A 58 8.73 10.05 1.04
C PHE A 58 9.70 10.82 0.14
N PHE A 59 10.85 10.21 -0.18
CA PHE A 59 11.86 10.85 -1.03
C PHE A 59 11.35 11.06 -2.45
N HIS A 60 10.58 10.13 -3.00
CA HIS A 60 9.94 10.31 -4.30
C HIS A 60 8.99 11.52 -4.32
N ALA A 61 8.15 11.69 -3.28
CA ALA A 61 7.26 12.85 -3.15
C ALA A 61 8.02 14.19 -2.97
N CYS A 62 9.14 14.16 -2.26
CA CYS A 62 9.99 15.34 -2.03
C CYS A 62 10.82 15.74 -3.26
N LEU A 63 11.41 14.77 -3.96
CA LEU A 63 12.42 15.01 -5.01
C LEU A 63 11.85 15.05 -6.43
N ASP A 64 10.73 14.38 -6.70
CA ASP A 64 10.18 14.37 -8.07
C ASP A 64 9.61 15.76 -8.43
N ARG A 65 9.99 16.29 -9.60
CA ARG A 65 9.53 17.59 -10.13
C ARG A 65 8.07 17.52 -10.59
N ARG A 66 7.57 16.34 -10.97
CA ARG A 66 6.23 16.11 -11.54
C ARG A 66 5.34 15.42 -10.51
N LEU A 67 4.49 16.21 -9.86
CA LEU A 67 3.46 15.71 -8.93
C LEU A 67 2.56 14.61 -9.50
N GLY A 68 2.28 14.63 -10.81
CA GLY A 68 1.51 13.57 -11.46
C GLY A 68 2.20 12.19 -11.37
N ARG A 69 3.53 12.13 -11.45
CA ARG A 69 4.28 10.86 -11.29
C ARG A 69 4.17 10.33 -9.87
N VAL A 70 4.30 11.22 -8.88
CA VAL A 70 4.08 10.90 -7.46
C VAL A 70 2.70 10.28 -7.26
N ALA A 71 1.65 10.92 -7.79
CA ALA A 71 0.28 10.43 -7.68
C ALA A 71 0.07 9.08 -8.38
N ILE A 72 0.63 8.89 -9.58
CA ILE A 72 0.51 7.63 -10.33
C ILE A 72 1.22 6.49 -9.60
N VAL A 73 2.44 6.70 -9.09
CA VAL A 73 3.20 5.66 -8.38
C VAL A 73 2.52 5.31 -7.06
N ALA A 74 2.25 6.31 -6.21
CA ALA A 74 1.63 6.08 -4.91
C ALA A 74 0.20 5.51 -5.06
N GLY A 75 -0.59 6.07 -5.97
CA GLY A 75 -1.93 5.61 -6.28
C GLY A 75 -1.95 4.21 -6.89
N GLY A 76 -1.04 3.90 -7.81
CA GLY A 76 -0.92 2.57 -8.40
C GLY A 76 -0.58 1.50 -7.36
N LEU A 77 0.40 1.76 -6.50
CA LEU A 77 0.76 0.86 -5.40
C LEU A 77 -0.41 0.64 -4.43
N PHE A 78 -1.09 1.72 -4.05
CA PHE A 78 -2.27 1.66 -3.19
C PHE A 78 -3.40 0.84 -3.83
N LEU A 79 -3.73 1.09 -5.09
CA LEU A 79 -4.84 0.43 -5.77
C LEU A 79 -4.56 -1.05 -6.02
N ILE A 80 -3.32 -1.41 -6.40
CA ILE A 80 -2.95 -2.81 -6.64
C ILE A 80 -3.03 -3.58 -5.31
N HIS A 81 -2.35 -3.11 -4.26
CA HIS A 81 -2.28 -3.86 -3.01
C HIS A 81 -3.60 -3.77 -2.22
N GLY A 82 -4.26 -2.61 -2.23
CA GLY A 82 -5.61 -2.45 -1.68
C GLY A 82 -6.64 -3.31 -2.42
N GLY A 83 -6.54 -3.44 -3.73
CA GLY A 83 -7.37 -4.33 -4.54
C GLY A 83 -7.21 -5.81 -4.17
N LEU A 84 -5.97 -6.27 -3.97
CA LEU A 84 -5.69 -7.63 -3.50
C LEU A 84 -6.32 -7.89 -2.13
N ILE A 85 -6.19 -6.94 -1.20
CA ILE A 85 -6.80 -7.01 0.13
C ILE A 85 -8.32 -7.08 0.02
N ALA A 86 -8.93 -6.17 -0.74
CA ALA A 86 -10.38 -6.14 -0.94
C ALA A 86 -10.89 -7.45 -1.57
N GLN A 87 -10.19 -7.99 -2.57
CA GLN A 87 -10.52 -9.27 -3.21
C GLN A 87 -10.48 -10.43 -2.20
N LYS A 88 -9.45 -10.49 -1.34
CA LYS A 88 -9.33 -11.54 -0.32
C LYS A 88 -10.53 -11.54 0.63
N PHE A 89 -10.95 -10.37 1.10
CA PHE A 89 -12.12 -10.25 1.98
C PHE A 89 -13.44 -10.52 1.25
N ALA A 90 -13.57 -10.08 0.00
CA ALA A 90 -14.74 -10.36 -0.84
C ALA A 90 -14.89 -11.86 -1.17
N GLN A 91 -13.79 -12.62 -1.24
CA GLN A 91 -13.81 -14.08 -1.44
C GLN A 91 -14.02 -14.86 -0.14
N ALA A 92 -13.62 -14.32 1.01
CA ALA A 92 -13.87 -14.94 2.31
C ALA A 92 -15.35 -14.91 2.71
N GLN A 93 -16.08 -13.87 2.30
CA GLN A 93 -17.50 -13.66 2.63
C GLN A 93 -18.52 -14.62 1.95
N PRO A 94 -18.38 -15.02 0.67
CA PRO A 94 -19.31 -15.97 0.03
C PRO A 94 -19.25 -17.36 0.65
N ALA A 95 -18.07 -17.86 1.05
CA ALA A 95 -17.93 -19.18 1.67
C ALA A 95 -18.61 -19.29 3.05
N ALA A 96 -18.69 -18.20 3.82
CA ALA A 96 -19.33 -18.19 5.13
C ALA A 96 -20.87 -18.22 5.06
N THR A 97 -21.45 -17.74 3.95
CA THR A 97 -22.91 -17.61 3.77
C THR A 97 -23.56 -18.94 3.33
N GLU A 98 -22.82 -19.82 2.66
CA GLU A 98 -23.34 -21.12 2.19
C GLU A 98 -23.38 -22.21 3.28
N SER A 99 -22.60 -22.10 4.37
CA SER A 99 -22.64 -23.11 5.45
C SER A 99 -23.82 -22.97 6.43
N HIS A 100 -24.65 -21.94 6.26
CA HIS A 100 -25.77 -21.60 7.15
C HIS A 100 -27.16 -21.74 6.51
N ARG A 101 -27.28 -22.34 5.32
CA ARG A 101 -28.57 -22.73 4.71
C ARG A 101 -28.66 -24.24 4.60
#